data_AF-A0A3A0CL30-F1
#
_entry.id   AF-A0A3A0CL30-F1
#
_cell.length_a   1.000
_cell.length_b   1.000
_cell.length_c   1.000
_cell.angle_alpha   90.00
_cell.angle_beta   90.00
_cell.angle_gamma   90.00
#
_symmetry.space_group_name_H-M   'P 1'
#
loop_
_entity.id
_entity.type
_entity.pdbx_description
1 polymer ?
#
loop_
_entity_poly.entity_id
_entity_poly.type
_entity_poly.pdbx_seq_one_letter_code
_entity_poly.pdbx_strand_id
1 'polypeptide(L)'
;MRRALVRPAWLVIAVIAAGTGAFAWSRVGLLDLPSVPRDLALDATGLGELAAMKQLDDALHAPQRSDQKADRTGDHPLSPAAQRVRDGLNLIRAGQSEAGLVAMQQGVAQDPDNLVLSNAYRMACFKLRRAAMADARRASASPVAATGAVNSVFPAYLETQPIALLEKLVKEHPSRETRLALALAWVDEMLLFPALEVKAPASVESVRELTAILDGAGTIKATQATANPYYVPALFARGLNHLHRPARLVWPEADKTPPDAAVQDIGRCIAVGRKFNVGAARLQATLAIALGDAYVKIGRSQNARSWWQIAQNLCRDDAIQQAVRRRYAWRDETVLDELEAELDRARAELDEPMTDLRMMWSTP
;
A
#
# COMPACT_ATOMS: atom_id res chain seq x y z
N MET A 1 -27.73 -4.75 -58.26
CA MET A 1 -26.73 -4.15 -57.35
C MET A 1 -27.42 -3.43 -56.20
N ARG A 2 -27.50 -4.03 -55.02
CA ARG A 2 -27.77 -3.32 -53.75
C ARG A 2 -26.95 -4.00 -52.66
N ARG A 3 -25.78 -3.44 -52.34
CA ARG A 3 -25.02 -3.83 -51.13
C ARG A 3 -25.66 -3.09 -49.95
N ALA A 4 -26.33 -3.82 -49.07
CA ALA A 4 -26.77 -3.29 -47.80
C ALA A 4 -25.53 -2.96 -46.95
N LEU A 5 -25.37 -1.70 -46.57
CA LEU A 5 -24.42 -1.28 -45.54
C LEU A 5 -24.85 -1.92 -44.20
N VAL A 6 -24.26 -3.06 -43.85
CA VAL A 6 -24.24 -3.52 -42.47
C VAL A 6 -23.23 -2.63 -41.74
N ARG A 7 -23.73 -1.53 -41.16
CA ARG A 7 -22.91 -0.74 -40.22
C ARG A 7 -22.51 -1.66 -39.06
N PRO A 8 -21.25 -1.62 -38.60
CA PRO A 8 -20.80 -2.61 -37.64
C PRO A 8 -21.36 -2.26 -36.26
N ALA A 9 -22.39 -2.98 -35.81
CA ALA A 9 -23.00 -2.83 -34.49
C ALA A 9 -21.97 -2.92 -33.34
N TRP A 10 -20.82 -3.55 -33.59
CA TRP A 10 -19.71 -3.64 -32.65
C TRP A 10 -19.08 -2.27 -32.30
N LEU A 11 -19.07 -1.29 -33.21
CA LEU A 11 -18.55 0.06 -32.92
C LEU A 11 -19.46 0.81 -31.95
N VAL A 12 -20.77 0.65 -32.07
CA VAL A 12 -21.75 1.27 -31.16
C VAL A 12 -21.64 0.65 -29.78
N ILE A 13 -21.52 -0.69 -29.69
CA ILE A 13 -21.32 -1.39 -28.42
C ILE A 13 -19.99 -0.99 -27.77
N ALA A 14 -18.90 -0.89 -28.54
CA ALA A 14 -17.61 -0.46 -28.04
C ALA A 14 -17.63 0.99 -27.51
N VAL A 15 -18.30 1.91 -28.21
CA VAL A 15 -18.46 3.30 -27.77
C VAL A 15 -19.35 3.40 -26.53
N ILE A 16 -20.41 2.59 -26.43
CA ILE A 16 -21.27 2.56 -25.23
C ILE A 16 -20.54 1.94 -24.04
N ALA A 17 -19.74 0.89 -24.24
CA ALA A 17 -18.96 0.24 -23.18
C ALA A 17 -17.80 1.13 -22.69
N ALA A 18 -17.08 1.78 -23.62
CA ALA A 18 -16.05 2.76 -23.27
C ALA A 18 -16.67 4.00 -22.61
N GLY A 19 -17.83 4.44 -23.11
CA GLY A 19 -18.60 5.55 -22.57
C GLY A 19 -19.11 5.29 -21.15
N THR A 20 -19.67 4.11 -20.88
CA THR A 20 -20.13 3.75 -19.52
C THR A 20 -18.98 3.52 -18.56
N GLY A 21 -17.85 2.94 -19.00
CA GLY A 21 -16.65 2.84 -18.18
C GLY A 21 -16.09 4.19 -17.74
N ALA A 22 -15.98 5.15 -18.68
CA ALA A 22 -15.54 6.51 -18.39
C ALA A 22 -16.59 7.33 -17.60
N PHE A 23 -17.88 7.12 -17.85
CA PHE A 23 -18.98 7.84 -17.19
C PHE A 23 -19.22 7.36 -15.75
N ALA A 24 -19.05 6.07 -15.45
CA ALA A 24 -19.07 5.54 -14.09
C ALA A 24 -17.89 6.06 -13.25
N TRP A 25 -16.75 6.36 -13.88
CA TRP A 25 -15.61 6.98 -13.21
C TRP A 25 -15.84 8.46 -12.87
N SER A 26 -16.62 9.20 -13.69
CA SER A 26 -16.74 10.67 -13.56
C SER A 26 -17.84 11.17 -12.62
N ARG A 27 -18.87 10.37 -12.28
CA ARG A 27 -19.97 10.82 -11.41
C ARG A 27 -19.77 10.39 -9.95
N VAL A 28 -19.36 11.35 -9.12
CA VAL A 28 -19.50 11.29 -7.66
C VAL A 28 -21.00 11.19 -7.34
N GLY A 29 -21.44 10.06 -6.78
CA GLY A 29 -22.84 9.81 -6.40
C GLY A 29 -23.44 8.49 -6.92
N LEU A 30 -22.89 7.89 -7.99
CA LEU A 30 -23.37 6.60 -8.49
C LEU A 30 -22.69 5.39 -7.81
N LEU A 31 -21.65 5.63 -7.00
CA LEU A 31 -20.75 4.63 -6.44
C LEU A 31 -20.51 4.77 -4.93
N ASP A 32 -21.37 5.54 -4.22
CA ASP A 32 -21.27 5.79 -2.78
C ASP A 32 -19.88 6.29 -2.31
N LEU A 33 -19.17 7.05 -3.14
CA LEU A 33 -17.88 7.63 -2.74
C LEU A 33 -18.08 8.81 -1.77
N PRO A 34 -17.21 8.95 -0.74
CA PRO A 34 -17.20 10.12 0.13
C PRO A 34 -17.00 11.44 -0.67
N SER A 35 -17.63 12.51 -0.20
CA SER A 35 -17.39 13.85 -0.77
C SER A 35 -15.97 14.34 -0.43
N VAL A 36 -15.41 15.13 -1.35
CA VAL A 36 -14.10 15.79 -1.17
C VAL A 36 -14.31 17.31 -1.25
N PRO A 37 -13.75 18.11 -0.32
CA PRO A 37 -13.89 19.56 -0.34
C PRO A 37 -13.38 20.16 -1.63
N ARG A 38 -14.07 21.15 -2.17
CA ARG A 38 -13.72 21.77 -3.46
C ARG A 38 -12.40 22.54 -3.39
N ASP A 39 -12.11 23.11 -2.23
CA ASP A 39 -10.93 23.90 -1.87
C ASP A 39 -9.74 23.05 -1.37
N LEU A 40 -9.89 21.72 -1.23
CA LEU A 40 -8.78 20.84 -0.88
C LEU A 40 -7.63 21.01 -1.88
N ALA A 41 -6.45 21.37 -1.39
CA ALA A 41 -5.23 21.55 -2.17
C ALA A 41 -4.44 20.23 -2.29
N LEU A 42 -3.64 20.09 -3.36
CA LEU A 42 -2.94 18.83 -3.68
C LEU A 42 -1.86 18.49 -2.65
N ASP A 43 -1.12 19.49 -2.18
CA ASP A 43 -0.10 19.39 -1.13
C ASP A 43 -0.68 18.85 0.18
N ALA A 44 -1.87 19.29 0.57
CA ALA A 44 -2.57 18.79 1.75
C ALA A 44 -2.84 17.28 1.67
N THR A 45 -2.91 16.68 0.48
CA THR A 45 -3.20 15.25 0.33
C THR A 45 -1.99 14.33 0.46
N GLY A 46 -0.77 14.89 0.53
CA GLY A 46 0.47 14.11 0.47
C GLY A 46 0.85 13.67 -0.96
N LEU A 47 0.17 14.21 -1.98
CA LEU A 47 0.38 13.89 -3.39
C LEU A 47 1.06 15.03 -4.16
N GLY A 48 1.54 16.08 -3.48
CA GLY A 48 2.13 17.26 -4.11
C GLY A 48 3.46 17.01 -4.81
N GLU A 49 4.24 16.03 -4.36
CA GLU A 49 5.63 15.81 -4.80
C GLU A 49 5.82 14.48 -5.55
N LEU A 50 4.76 13.89 -6.10
CA LEU A 50 4.82 12.56 -6.72
C LEU A 50 5.90 12.43 -7.79
N ALA A 51 6.13 13.47 -8.61
CA ALA A 51 7.17 13.46 -9.64
C ALA A 51 8.59 13.41 -9.04
N ALA A 52 8.84 14.19 -7.98
CA ALA A 52 10.12 14.19 -7.28
C ALA A 52 10.34 12.86 -6.53
N MET A 53 9.29 12.34 -5.89
CA MET A 53 9.32 11.03 -5.24
C MET A 53 9.64 9.91 -6.24
N LYS A 54 9.04 9.95 -7.43
CA LYS A 54 9.34 9.03 -8.52
C LYS A 54 10.80 9.13 -8.98
N GLN A 55 11.28 10.33 -9.26
CA GLN A 55 12.65 10.54 -9.74
C GLN A 55 13.67 10.00 -8.72
N LEU A 56 13.43 10.24 -7.43
CA LEU A 56 14.26 9.70 -6.36
C LEU A 56 14.19 8.17 -6.31
N ASP A 57 13.00 7.58 -6.36
CA ASP A 57 12.83 6.12 -6.35
C ASP A 57 13.52 5.43 -7.54
N ASP A 58 13.38 5.99 -8.74
CA ASP A 58 14.04 5.51 -9.95
C ASP A 58 15.58 5.58 -9.78
N ALA A 59 16.10 6.67 -9.20
CA ALA A 59 17.52 6.84 -8.97
C ALA A 59 18.10 5.89 -7.89
N LEU A 60 17.31 5.51 -6.88
CA LEU A 60 17.69 4.49 -5.89
C LEU A 60 17.77 3.09 -6.52
N HIS A 61 16.95 2.81 -7.53
CA HIS A 61 16.86 1.48 -8.16
C HIS A 61 17.65 1.36 -9.46
N ALA A 62 18.21 2.45 -9.98
CA ALA A 62 19.03 2.45 -11.18
C ALA A 62 20.23 1.49 -11.05
N PRO A 63 20.55 0.71 -12.10
CA PRO A 63 21.72 -0.16 -12.10
C PRO A 63 23.00 0.68 -12.00
N GLN A 64 23.93 0.23 -11.15
CA GLN A 64 25.22 0.89 -10.96
C GLN A 64 26.06 0.73 -12.25
N ARG A 65 26.17 1.79 -13.06
CA ARG A 65 27.07 1.79 -14.22
C ARG A 65 28.51 1.88 -13.72
N SER A 66 29.29 0.82 -13.95
CA SER A 66 30.71 0.73 -13.58
C SER A 66 31.62 1.73 -14.30
N ASP A 67 31.13 2.40 -15.35
CA ASP A 67 31.95 3.24 -16.24
C ASP A 67 31.71 4.76 -16.13
N GLN A 68 31.06 5.26 -15.09
CA GLN A 68 30.94 6.71 -14.89
C GLN A 68 32.24 7.31 -14.33
N LYS A 69 33.25 7.37 -15.20
CA LYS A 69 34.22 8.47 -15.20
C LYS A 69 33.39 9.74 -15.40
N ALA A 70 33.43 10.64 -14.42
CA ALA A 70 32.61 11.82 -14.30
C ALA A 70 32.41 12.58 -15.63
N ASP A 71 31.29 12.33 -16.31
CA ASP A 71 30.79 13.22 -17.34
C ASP A 71 29.70 14.10 -16.72
N ARG A 72 30.10 15.34 -16.45
CA ARG A 72 29.34 16.38 -15.77
C ARG A 72 28.36 17.01 -16.75
N THR A 73 27.31 16.31 -17.13
CA THR A 73 26.21 16.94 -17.87
C THR A 73 24.86 16.34 -17.46
N GLY A 74 24.28 16.85 -16.37
CA GLY A 74 22.81 16.97 -16.28
C GLY A 74 22.04 16.30 -15.14
N ASP A 75 22.66 15.49 -14.25
CA ASP A 75 21.93 14.89 -13.13
C ASP A 75 22.30 15.53 -11.79
N HIS A 76 21.31 16.05 -11.07
CA HIS A 76 21.50 16.49 -9.69
C HIS A 76 22.03 15.31 -8.86
N PRO A 77 23.19 15.43 -8.19
CA PRO A 77 23.73 14.34 -7.41
C PRO A 77 22.76 13.98 -6.29
N LEU A 78 22.56 12.68 -6.04
CA LEU A 78 21.76 12.19 -4.93
C LEU A 78 22.22 12.84 -3.62
N SER A 79 21.25 13.15 -2.74
CA SER A 79 21.58 13.61 -1.40
C SER A 79 22.44 12.56 -0.66
N PRO A 80 23.26 12.95 0.33
CA PRO A 80 24.03 11.98 1.12
C PRO A 80 23.16 10.87 1.73
N ALA A 81 21.96 11.20 2.18
CA ALA A 81 20.98 10.26 2.71
C ALA A 81 20.53 9.25 1.63
N ALA A 82 20.13 9.74 0.45
CA ALA A 82 19.71 8.90 -0.67
C ALA A 82 20.85 8.01 -1.19
N GLN A 83 22.07 8.53 -1.23
CA GLN A 83 23.25 7.77 -1.63
C GLN A 83 23.47 6.56 -0.71
N ARG A 84 23.35 6.74 0.61
CA ARG A 84 23.46 5.63 1.57
C ARG A 84 22.38 4.57 1.40
N VAL A 85 21.13 4.98 1.14
CA VAL A 85 20.04 4.04 0.88
C VAL A 85 20.29 3.26 -0.41
N ARG A 86 20.74 3.93 -1.48
CA ARG A 86 21.12 3.28 -2.74
C ARG A 86 22.25 2.26 -2.54
N ASP A 87 23.30 2.65 -1.82
CA ASP A 87 24.43 1.78 -1.53
C ASP A 87 23.99 0.56 -0.70
N GLY A 88 23.09 0.78 0.27
CA GLY A 88 22.47 -0.28 1.04
C GLY A 88 21.66 -1.27 0.20
N LEU A 89 20.84 -0.78 -0.74
CA LEU A 89 20.12 -1.64 -1.69
C LEU A 89 21.08 -2.46 -2.56
N ASN A 90 22.19 -1.88 -3.00
CA ASN A 90 23.20 -2.59 -3.79
C ASN A 90 23.92 -3.68 -2.97
N LEU A 91 24.25 -3.39 -1.72
CA LEU A 91 24.82 -4.38 -0.79
C LEU A 91 23.87 -5.56 -0.56
N ILE A 92 22.56 -5.29 -0.38
CA ILE A 92 21.54 -6.34 -0.25
C ILE A 92 21.49 -7.20 -1.52
N ARG A 93 21.52 -6.59 -2.72
CA ARG A 93 21.56 -7.33 -4.00
C ARG A 93 22.81 -8.20 -4.14
N ALA A 94 23.93 -7.77 -3.56
CA ALA A 94 25.18 -8.52 -3.52
C ALA A 94 25.22 -9.59 -2.41
N GLY A 95 24.12 -9.82 -1.68
CA GLY A 95 24.04 -10.81 -0.59
C GLY A 95 24.57 -10.32 0.75
N GLN A 96 24.96 -9.04 0.87
CA GLN A 96 25.46 -8.42 2.10
C GLN A 96 24.33 -7.72 2.85
N SER A 97 23.30 -8.49 3.24
CA SER A 97 22.04 -7.95 3.75
C SER A 97 22.19 -7.11 5.02
N GLU A 98 22.99 -7.54 5.99
CA GLU A 98 23.21 -6.82 7.25
C GLU A 98 23.89 -5.46 7.01
N ALA A 99 25.03 -5.46 6.31
CA ALA A 99 25.74 -4.23 5.96
C ALA A 99 24.86 -3.28 5.12
N GLY A 100 24.07 -3.84 4.21
CA GLY A 100 23.13 -3.07 3.41
C GLY A 100 22.03 -2.40 4.24
N LEU A 101 21.41 -3.13 5.17
CA LEU A 101 20.40 -2.55 6.08
C LEU A 101 21.00 -1.48 6.99
N VAL A 102 22.23 -1.67 7.50
CA VAL A 102 22.92 -0.63 8.29
C VAL A 102 23.13 0.65 7.47
N ALA A 103 23.55 0.54 6.21
CA ALA A 103 23.68 1.71 5.34
C ALA A 103 22.33 2.40 5.09
N MET A 104 21.26 1.64 4.85
CA MET A 104 19.91 2.19 4.68
C MET A 104 19.41 2.90 5.95
N GLN A 105 19.61 2.31 7.14
CA GLN A 105 19.26 2.91 8.42
C GLN A 105 19.95 4.26 8.61
N GLN A 106 21.24 4.35 8.28
CA GLN A 106 22.00 5.59 8.33
C GLN A 106 21.51 6.63 7.32
N GLY A 107 20.99 6.21 6.17
CA GLY A 107 20.39 7.11 5.19
C GLY A 107 19.03 7.65 5.67
N VAL A 108 18.14 6.77 6.13
CA VAL A 108 16.82 7.15 6.66
C VAL A 108 16.96 8.06 7.89
N ALA A 109 17.90 7.78 8.79
CA ALA A 109 18.12 8.64 9.96
C ALA A 109 18.66 10.04 9.62
N GLN A 110 19.25 10.25 8.44
CA GLN A 110 19.72 11.57 7.98
C GLN A 110 18.60 12.43 7.37
N ASP A 111 17.55 11.80 6.85
CA ASP A 111 16.42 12.47 6.21
C ASP A 111 15.12 11.73 6.59
N PRO A 112 14.70 11.84 7.86
CA PRO A 112 13.64 10.99 8.43
C PRO A 112 12.25 11.26 7.87
N ASP A 113 12.02 12.45 7.29
CA ASP A 113 10.75 12.83 6.67
C ASP A 113 10.64 12.35 5.21
N ASN A 114 11.70 11.76 4.66
CA ASN A 114 11.70 11.30 3.28
C ASN A 114 10.98 9.96 3.14
N LEU A 115 9.74 10.02 2.65
CA LEU A 115 8.89 8.84 2.44
C LEU A 115 9.49 7.83 1.45
N VAL A 116 10.27 8.27 0.46
CA VAL A 116 10.90 7.35 -0.51
C VAL A 116 11.99 6.52 0.18
N LEU A 117 12.83 7.16 1.00
CA LEU A 117 13.91 6.48 1.72
C LEU A 117 13.36 5.51 2.76
N SER A 118 12.41 5.96 3.57
CA SER A 118 11.77 5.11 4.59
C SER A 118 10.98 3.96 3.97
N ASN A 119 10.28 4.18 2.85
CA ASN A 119 9.61 3.12 2.11
C ASN A 119 10.59 2.09 1.54
N ALA A 120 11.70 2.54 0.92
CA ALA A 120 12.74 1.64 0.42
C ALA A 120 13.31 0.76 1.55
N TYR A 121 13.60 1.34 2.70
CA TYR A 121 14.06 0.60 3.88
C TYR A 121 13.04 -0.42 4.39
N ARG A 122 11.78 0.01 4.57
CA ARG A 122 10.67 -0.87 4.97
C ARG A 122 10.54 -2.07 4.04
N MET A 123 10.50 -1.83 2.73
CA MET A 123 10.34 -2.88 1.73
C MET A 123 11.55 -3.83 1.66
N ALA A 124 12.77 -3.33 1.90
CA ALA A 124 13.96 -4.17 2.03
C ALA A 124 13.85 -5.10 3.25
N CYS A 125 13.48 -4.58 4.42
CA CYS A 125 13.24 -5.39 5.61
C CYS A 125 12.13 -6.43 5.39
N PHE A 126 11.00 -6.02 4.81
CA PHE A 126 9.89 -6.92 4.51
C PHE A 126 10.32 -8.10 3.64
N LYS A 127 11.04 -7.82 2.53
CA LYS A 127 11.53 -8.85 1.61
C LYS A 127 12.50 -9.83 2.28
N LEU A 128 13.43 -9.33 3.07
CA LEU A 128 14.39 -10.16 3.80
C LEU A 128 13.72 -11.02 4.87
N ARG A 129 12.77 -10.47 5.62
CA ARG A 129 12.03 -11.22 6.65
C ARG A 129 11.16 -12.29 6.01
N ARG A 130 10.47 -11.96 4.92
CA ARG A 130 9.69 -12.92 4.14
C ARG A 130 10.56 -14.08 3.63
N ALA A 131 11.73 -13.78 3.09
CA ALA A 131 12.68 -14.80 2.64
C ALA A 131 13.12 -15.71 3.79
N ALA A 132 13.49 -15.14 4.95
CA ALA A 132 13.87 -15.92 6.13
C ALA A 132 12.73 -16.86 6.62
N MET A 133 11.49 -16.39 6.62
CA MET A 133 10.34 -17.25 6.93
C MET A 133 10.13 -18.36 5.89
N ALA A 134 10.29 -18.06 4.60
CA ALA A 134 10.17 -19.05 3.55
C ALA A 134 11.28 -20.12 3.68
N ASP A 135 12.51 -19.72 4.00
CA ASP A 135 13.63 -20.61 4.27
C ASP A 135 13.37 -21.49 5.48
N ALA A 136 12.89 -20.93 6.59
CA ALA A 136 12.53 -21.71 7.77
C ALA A 136 11.41 -22.71 7.50
N ARG A 137 10.40 -22.36 6.69
CA ARG A 137 9.35 -23.30 6.26
C ARG A 137 9.92 -24.45 5.42
N ARG A 138 10.87 -24.16 4.52
CA ARG A 138 11.54 -25.17 3.69
C ARG A 138 12.45 -26.10 4.51
N ALA A 139 13.19 -25.53 5.45
CA ALA A 139 14.07 -26.29 6.35
C ALA A 139 13.28 -27.14 7.35
N SER A 140 12.10 -26.67 7.77
CA SER A 140 11.22 -27.34 8.74
C SER A 140 10.20 -28.23 8.04
N ALA A 141 10.63 -29.37 7.49
CA ALA A 141 9.71 -30.41 6.99
C ALA A 141 8.95 -31.18 8.11
N SER A 142 8.68 -30.55 9.26
CA SER A 142 7.95 -31.12 10.42
C SER A 142 7.29 -30.01 11.25
N PRO A 143 6.11 -30.23 11.89
CA PRO A 143 5.14 -29.19 12.26
C PRO A 143 5.49 -28.46 13.57
N VAL A 144 6.69 -27.87 13.65
CA VAL A 144 7.08 -26.99 14.76
C VAL A 144 6.57 -25.55 14.52
N ALA A 145 6.13 -25.23 13.30
CA ALA A 145 5.47 -23.96 12.99
C ALA A 145 4.05 -23.82 13.61
N ALA A 146 3.53 -24.87 14.25
CA ALA A 146 2.18 -24.88 14.86
C ALA A 146 2.17 -24.56 16.37
N THR A 147 3.32 -24.47 17.05
CA THR A 147 3.37 -24.40 18.53
C THR A 147 3.82 -23.07 19.12
N GLY A 148 3.97 -22.01 18.31
CA GLY A 148 4.23 -20.65 18.85
C GLY A 148 5.54 -20.52 19.65
N ALA A 149 6.47 -21.46 19.52
CA ALA A 149 7.78 -21.39 20.17
C ALA A 149 8.72 -20.49 19.36
N VAL A 150 8.89 -19.27 19.87
CA VAL A 150 9.65 -18.16 19.29
C VAL A 150 11.17 -18.38 19.44
N ASN A 151 11.74 -19.35 18.74
CA ASN A 151 13.12 -19.13 18.29
C ASN A 151 13.00 -18.24 17.07
N SER A 152 13.47 -16.99 17.18
CA SER A 152 13.36 -16.00 16.11
C SER A 152 13.89 -16.59 14.81
N VAL A 153 12.98 -16.73 13.83
CA VAL A 153 13.30 -17.18 12.48
C VAL A 153 14.19 -16.17 11.75
N PHE A 154 14.33 -14.96 12.32
CA PHE A 154 15.10 -13.88 11.74
C PHE A 154 16.51 -13.83 12.31
N PRO A 155 17.51 -13.49 11.49
CA PRO A 155 18.81 -13.05 11.99
C PRO A 155 18.66 -11.86 12.95
N ALA A 156 19.57 -11.74 13.92
CA ALA A 156 19.53 -10.71 14.96
C ALA A 156 19.42 -9.27 14.39
N TYR A 157 20.09 -8.98 13.27
CA TYR A 157 20.04 -7.66 12.61
C TYR A 157 18.66 -7.30 12.03
N LEU A 158 17.75 -8.27 11.93
CA LEU A 158 16.46 -8.15 11.25
C LEU A 158 15.26 -8.33 12.20
N GLU A 159 15.47 -8.95 13.36
CA GLU A 159 14.44 -9.38 14.30
C GLU A 159 13.42 -8.30 14.67
N THR A 160 13.89 -7.09 14.97
CA THR A 160 13.03 -5.96 15.38
C THR A 160 12.84 -4.90 14.29
N GLN A 161 13.35 -5.16 13.08
CA GLN A 161 13.34 -4.19 11.98
C GLN A 161 12.10 -4.39 11.07
N PRO A 162 11.53 -3.30 10.52
CA PRO A 162 11.99 -1.90 10.61
C PRO A 162 11.45 -1.11 11.80
N ILE A 163 10.59 -1.71 12.64
CA ILE A 163 9.84 -1.04 13.71
C ILE A 163 10.77 -0.32 14.70
N ALA A 164 11.80 -0.98 15.22
CA ALA A 164 12.68 -0.40 16.24
C ALA A 164 13.38 0.90 15.78
N LEU A 165 13.82 0.98 14.52
CA LEU A 165 14.38 2.21 13.97
C LEU A 165 13.30 3.30 13.90
N LEU A 166 12.12 2.97 13.38
CA LEU A 166 11.06 3.93 13.13
C LEU A 166 10.44 4.46 14.43
N GLU A 167 10.32 3.64 15.47
CA GLU A 167 9.94 4.09 16.81
C GLU A 167 10.95 5.10 17.37
N LYS A 168 12.25 4.83 17.22
CA LYS A 168 13.31 5.76 17.60
C LYS A 168 13.19 7.08 16.83
N LEU A 169 12.96 7.03 15.51
CA LEU A 169 12.80 8.23 14.70
C LEU A 169 11.55 9.04 15.05
N VAL A 170 10.42 8.40 15.34
CA VAL A 170 9.22 9.11 15.82
C VAL A 170 9.49 9.81 17.16
N LYS A 171 10.29 9.19 18.04
CA LYS A 171 10.67 9.79 19.33
C LYS A 171 11.63 10.97 19.18
N GLU A 172 12.62 10.87 18.30
CA GLU A 172 13.66 11.88 18.09
C GLU A 172 13.22 13.00 17.14
N HIS A 173 12.41 12.67 16.14
CA HIS A 173 11.93 13.53 15.06
C HIS A 173 10.42 13.31 14.82
N PRO A 174 9.55 13.74 15.76
CA PRO A 174 8.12 13.53 15.63
C PRO A 174 7.54 14.39 14.50
N SER A 175 7.25 13.76 13.38
CA SER A 175 6.60 14.36 12.21
C SER A 175 5.46 13.48 11.72
N ARG A 176 4.68 13.99 10.77
CA ARG A 176 3.63 13.20 10.11
C ARG A 176 4.25 12.03 9.34
N GLU A 177 5.36 12.28 8.65
CA GLU A 177 6.06 11.33 7.79
C GLU A 177 6.74 10.21 8.60
N THR A 178 7.39 10.52 9.72
CA THR A 178 7.98 9.48 10.60
C THR A 178 6.91 8.60 11.23
N ARG A 179 5.79 9.19 11.67
CA ARG A 179 4.63 8.43 12.16
C ARG A 179 4.01 7.57 11.07
N LEU A 180 3.88 8.08 9.85
CA LEU A 180 3.35 7.31 8.72
C LEU A 180 4.23 6.09 8.43
N ALA A 181 5.55 6.29 8.39
CA ALA A 181 6.50 5.20 8.15
C ALA A 181 6.39 4.11 9.24
N LEU A 182 6.30 4.50 10.52
CA LEU A 182 6.08 3.55 11.62
C LEU A 182 4.74 2.83 11.49
N ALA A 183 3.66 3.56 11.20
CA ALA A 183 2.34 2.98 11.09
C ALA A 183 2.24 1.95 9.96
N LEU A 184 2.88 2.24 8.82
CA LEU A 184 3.00 1.31 7.71
C LEU A 184 3.86 0.09 8.11
N ALA A 185 4.86 0.24 8.98
CA ALA A 185 5.70 -0.89 9.43
C ALA A 185 4.90 -1.91 10.23
N TRP A 186 3.95 -1.41 11.01
CA TRP A 186 2.98 -2.25 11.67
C TRP A 186 1.99 -2.92 10.69
N VAL A 187 1.58 -2.26 9.60
CA VAL A 187 0.78 -2.92 8.56
C VAL A 187 1.60 -4.03 7.89
N ASP A 188 2.87 -3.81 7.60
CA ASP A 188 3.75 -4.84 7.04
C ASP A 188 3.88 -6.04 7.97
N GLU A 189 4.07 -5.81 9.27
CA GLU A 189 4.11 -6.87 10.30
C GLU A 189 2.82 -7.70 10.26
N MET A 190 1.67 -7.02 10.20
CA MET A 190 0.36 -7.67 10.10
C MET A 190 0.20 -8.51 8.82
N LEU A 191 0.81 -8.08 7.70
CA LEU A 191 0.80 -8.85 6.45
C LEU A 191 1.76 -10.03 6.48
N LEU A 192 2.87 -9.90 7.21
CA LEU A 192 3.93 -10.90 7.30
C LEU A 192 3.55 -12.07 8.22
N PHE A 193 2.87 -11.79 9.34
CA PHE A 193 2.45 -12.80 10.32
C PHE A 193 0.94 -13.03 10.29
N PRO A 194 0.49 -14.21 9.80
CA PRO A 194 -0.93 -14.55 9.82
C PRO A 194 -1.46 -14.85 11.22
N ALA A 195 -0.58 -15.18 12.17
CA ALA A 195 -0.90 -15.50 13.55
C ALA A 195 -1.54 -14.29 14.26
N LEU A 196 -2.69 -14.51 14.91
CA LEU A 196 -3.49 -13.45 15.51
C LEU A 196 -2.76 -12.73 16.64
N GLU A 197 -1.88 -13.44 17.36
CA GLU A 197 -1.09 -12.92 18.47
C GLU A 197 -0.12 -11.81 18.05
N VAL A 198 0.33 -11.84 16.79
CA VAL A 198 1.20 -10.80 16.21
C VAL A 198 0.37 -9.78 15.44
N LYS A 199 -0.62 -10.27 14.68
CA LYS A 199 -1.49 -9.46 13.84
C LYS A 199 -2.31 -8.45 14.64
N ALA A 200 -2.86 -8.87 15.78
CA ALA A 200 -3.77 -8.06 16.58
C ALA A 200 -3.09 -6.82 17.20
N PRO A 201 -1.96 -6.96 17.92
CA PRO A 201 -1.22 -5.81 18.42
C PRO A 201 -0.74 -4.89 17.31
N ALA A 202 -0.16 -5.44 16.23
CA ALA A 202 0.35 -4.64 15.13
C ALA A 202 -0.73 -3.75 14.48
N SER A 203 -1.93 -4.30 14.25
CA SER A 203 -2.97 -3.49 13.63
C SER A 203 -3.57 -2.42 14.56
N VAL A 204 -3.58 -2.64 15.87
CA VAL A 204 -3.95 -1.61 16.86
C VAL A 204 -2.94 -0.46 16.83
N GLU A 205 -1.64 -0.77 16.93
CA GLU A 205 -0.57 0.22 16.89
C GLU A 205 -0.60 1.04 15.59
N SER A 206 -0.75 0.36 14.45
CA SER A 206 -0.89 1.00 13.14
C SER A 206 -2.10 1.97 13.09
N VAL A 207 -3.29 1.52 13.52
CA VAL A 207 -4.50 2.36 13.46
C VAL A 207 -4.40 3.54 14.42
N ARG A 208 -3.76 3.39 15.58
CA ARG A 208 -3.51 4.49 16.51
C ARG A 208 -2.68 5.59 15.84
N GLU A 209 -1.55 5.25 15.22
CA GLU A 209 -0.69 6.23 14.55
C GLU A 209 -1.36 6.86 13.32
N LEU A 210 -2.12 6.08 12.53
CA LEU A 210 -2.81 6.60 11.35
C LEU A 210 -3.97 7.53 11.72
N THR A 211 -4.70 7.20 12.78
CA THR A 211 -5.77 8.06 13.30
C THR A 211 -5.18 9.35 13.87
N ALA A 212 -4.05 9.27 14.58
CA ALA A 212 -3.31 10.44 15.03
C ALA A 212 -2.93 11.38 13.87
N ILE A 213 -2.43 10.84 12.75
CA ILE A 213 -2.13 11.62 11.54
C ILE A 213 -3.37 12.28 10.96
N LEU A 214 -4.47 11.54 10.83
CA LEU A 214 -5.68 12.02 10.15
C LEU A 214 -6.47 13.02 11.00
N ASP A 215 -6.53 12.82 12.31
CA ASP A 215 -7.26 13.68 13.26
C ASP A 215 -6.39 14.84 13.78
N GLY A 216 -5.09 14.84 13.47
CA GLY A 216 -4.13 15.84 13.96
C GLY A 216 -3.75 15.68 15.44
N ALA A 217 -4.03 14.53 16.04
CA ALA A 217 -3.69 14.24 17.43
C ALA A 217 -2.20 13.83 17.55
N GLY A 218 -1.48 14.37 18.54
CA GLY A 218 -0.12 13.88 18.87
C GLY A 218 1.08 14.67 18.33
N THR A 219 0.88 15.85 17.75
CA THR A 219 1.99 16.75 17.37
C THR A 219 2.39 17.65 18.55
N ILE A 220 3.65 17.59 18.98
CA ILE A 220 4.17 18.25 20.20
C ILE A 220 4.12 19.79 20.12
N LYS A 221 3.97 20.36 18.92
CA LYS A 221 3.75 21.80 18.74
C LYS A 221 2.28 22.05 18.38
N ALA A 222 1.50 22.47 19.39
CA ALA A 222 0.09 22.83 19.31
C ALA A 222 -0.24 23.95 18.30
N THR A 223 0.74 24.55 17.64
CA THR A 223 0.58 25.65 16.69
C THR A 223 0.53 25.23 15.21
N GLN A 224 0.68 23.95 14.87
CA GLN A 224 0.66 23.47 13.47
C GLN A 224 -0.12 22.16 13.21
N ALA A 225 -0.74 21.56 14.22
CA ALA A 225 -1.48 20.32 14.08
C ALA A 225 -2.89 20.56 13.52
N THR A 226 -3.01 20.86 12.23
CA THR A 226 -4.31 20.82 11.56
C THR A 226 -4.63 19.38 11.20
N ALA A 227 -5.80 18.89 11.64
CA ALA A 227 -6.33 17.61 11.20
C ALA A 227 -6.25 17.54 9.67
N ASN A 228 -5.76 16.41 9.15
CA ASN A 228 -5.62 16.21 7.71
C ASN A 228 -6.35 14.94 7.29
N PRO A 229 -7.70 14.97 7.27
CA PRO A 229 -8.52 13.81 6.97
C PRO A 229 -8.42 13.35 5.50
N TYR A 230 -7.69 14.08 4.66
CA TYR A 230 -7.50 13.81 3.23
C TYR A 230 -6.05 13.42 2.88
N TYR A 231 -5.20 13.14 3.88
CA TYR A 231 -3.85 12.67 3.65
C TYR A 231 -3.86 11.22 3.13
N VAL A 232 -3.67 11.07 1.81
CA VAL A 232 -3.89 9.81 1.07
C VAL A 232 -3.01 8.66 1.56
N PRO A 233 -1.71 8.84 1.85
CA PRO A 233 -0.89 7.74 2.35
C PRO A 233 -1.44 7.13 3.66
N ALA A 234 -1.93 7.96 4.58
CA ALA A 234 -2.50 7.48 5.84
C ALA A 234 -3.87 6.80 5.64
N LEU A 235 -4.76 7.40 4.84
CA LEU A 235 -6.05 6.79 4.48
C LEU A 235 -5.84 5.42 3.83
N PHE A 236 -4.89 5.32 2.90
CA PHE A 236 -4.58 4.07 2.21
C PHE A 236 -4.11 2.99 3.18
N ALA A 237 -3.14 3.32 4.04
CA ALA A 237 -2.62 2.39 5.04
C ALA A 237 -3.71 1.95 6.03
N ARG A 238 -4.57 2.87 6.50
CA ARG A 238 -5.61 2.58 7.49
C ARG A 238 -6.75 1.75 6.89
N GLY A 239 -7.13 2.07 5.66
CA GLY A 239 -8.08 1.29 4.87
C GLY A 239 -7.59 -0.14 4.64
N LEU A 240 -6.31 -0.32 4.26
CA LEU A 240 -5.69 -1.64 4.12
C LEU A 240 -5.67 -2.41 5.44
N ASN A 241 -5.31 -1.74 6.54
CA ASN A 241 -5.33 -2.34 7.86
C ASN A 241 -6.72 -2.91 8.18
N HIS A 242 -7.77 -2.09 8.08
CA HIS A 242 -9.15 -2.53 8.29
C HIS A 242 -9.59 -3.63 7.30
N LEU A 243 -9.14 -3.57 6.04
CA LEU A 243 -9.40 -4.61 5.05
C LEU A 243 -8.72 -5.95 5.38
N HIS A 244 -7.58 -5.97 6.06
CA HIS A 244 -6.93 -7.22 6.41
C HIS A 244 -7.28 -7.73 7.82
N ARG A 245 -7.98 -6.96 8.67
CA ARG A 245 -8.56 -7.46 9.93
C ARG A 245 -9.57 -8.59 9.66
N PRO A 246 -9.50 -9.78 10.29
CA PRO A 246 -10.51 -10.83 10.07
C PRO A 246 -11.90 -10.32 10.43
N ALA A 247 -12.91 -10.61 9.60
CA ALA A 247 -14.25 -10.03 9.78
C ALA A 247 -14.97 -10.59 11.02
N ARG A 248 -14.70 -11.85 11.35
CA ARG A 248 -15.34 -12.57 12.45
C ARG A 248 -14.60 -12.48 13.79
N LEU A 249 -13.44 -11.82 13.84
CA LEU A 249 -12.67 -11.71 15.08
C LEU A 249 -13.06 -10.45 15.84
N VAL A 250 -13.42 -10.60 17.11
CA VAL A 250 -13.64 -9.47 18.03
C VAL A 250 -12.27 -9.00 18.53
N TRP A 251 -11.85 -7.84 18.08
CA TRP A 251 -10.63 -7.19 18.56
C TRP A 251 -11.00 -6.32 19.78
N PRO A 252 -10.10 -6.10 20.75
CA PRO A 252 -10.38 -5.24 21.90
C PRO A 252 -10.87 -3.82 21.55
N GLU A 253 -10.60 -3.36 20.32
CA GLU A 253 -11.02 -2.06 19.79
C GLU A 253 -12.06 -2.15 18.66
N ALA A 254 -12.63 -3.35 18.42
CA ALA A 254 -13.63 -3.56 17.36
C ALA A 254 -14.86 -2.66 17.58
N ASP A 255 -15.31 -2.50 18.82
CA ASP A 255 -16.46 -1.65 19.16
C ASP A 255 -16.22 -0.15 18.88
N LYS A 256 -14.96 0.27 18.76
CA LYS A 256 -14.58 1.66 18.46
C LYS A 256 -14.36 1.91 16.96
N THR A 257 -14.27 0.84 16.16
CA THR A 257 -14.01 0.94 14.72
C THR A 257 -15.32 0.74 13.95
N PRO A 258 -15.77 1.72 13.14
CA PRO A 258 -16.95 1.54 12.31
C PRO A 258 -16.82 0.30 11.41
N PRO A 259 -17.88 -0.49 11.21
CA PRO A 259 -17.82 -1.71 10.39
C PRO A 259 -17.44 -1.41 8.93
N ASP A 260 -17.71 -0.20 8.46
CA ASP A 260 -17.40 0.31 7.13
C ASP A 260 -16.10 1.14 7.05
N ALA A 261 -15.24 1.12 8.08
CA ALA A 261 -14.02 1.94 8.12
C ALA A 261 -13.10 1.73 6.89
N ALA A 262 -12.94 0.49 6.43
CA ALA A 262 -12.18 0.19 5.21
C ALA A 262 -12.81 0.83 3.96
N VAL A 263 -14.15 0.80 3.85
CA VAL A 263 -14.89 1.42 2.74
C VAL A 263 -14.71 2.94 2.77
N GLN A 264 -14.80 3.56 3.95
CA GLN A 264 -14.65 5.01 4.11
C GLN A 264 -13.24 5.49 3.71
N ASP A 265 -12.20 4.83 4.22
CA ASP A 265 -10.81 5.25 3.98
C ASP A 265 -10.38 5.00 2.51
N ILE A 266 -10.63 3.80 1.98
CA ILE A 266 -10.29 3.47 0.58
C ILE A 266 -11.15 4.30 -0.38
N GLY A 267 -12.43 4.49 -0.07
CA GLY A 267 -13.33 5.36 -0.83
C GLY A 267 -12.84 6.80 -0.87
N ARG A 268 -12.34 7.34 0.26
CA ARG A 268 -11.77 8.69 0.31
C ARG A 268 -10.48 8.78 -0.51
N CYS A 269 -9.59 7.77 -0.47
CA CYS A 269 -8.42 7.70 -1.36
C CYS A 269 -8.81 7.80 -2.84
N ILE A 270 -9.79 7.01 -3.28
CA ILE A 270 -10.26 7.03 -4.67
C ILE A 270 -10.87 8.39 -5.02
N ALA A 271 -11.69 8.96 -4.13
CA ALA A 271 -12.33 10.25 -4.38
C ALA A 271 -11.29 11.39 -4.52
N VAL A 272 -10.27 11.41 -3.67
CA VAL A 272 -9.15 12.37 -3.75
C VAL A 272 -8.34 12.14 -5.04
N GLY A 273 -7.98 10.89 -5.34
CA GLY A 273 -7.25 10.55 -6.57
C GLY A 273 -8.00 10.98 -7.83
N ARG A 274 -9.32 10.82 -7.87
CA ARG A 274 -10.19 11.29 -8.95
C ARG A 274 -10.21 12.81 -9.05
N LYS A 275 -10.28 13.54 -7.93
CA LYS A 275 -10.27 15.02 -7.92
C LYS A 275 -9.03 15.57 -8.60
N PHE A 276 -7.86 15.00 -8.32
CA PHE A 276 -6.58 15.50 -8.82
C PHE A 276 -6.07 14.77 -10.07
N ASN A 277 -6.79 13.76 -10.54
CA ASN A 277 -6.41 12.91 -11.66
C ASN A 277 -4.99 12.29 -11.48
N VAL A 278 -4.74 11.74 -10.29
CA VAL A 278 -3.45 11.13 -9.92
C VAL A 278 -3.55 9.61 -9.75
N GLY A 279 -2.38 8.97 -9.74
CA GLY A 279 -2.21 7.53 -9.58
C GLY A 279 -2.23 6.78 -10.91
N ALA A 280 -1.32 5.83 -11.09
CA ALA A 280 -1.30 4.98 -12.27
C ALA A 280 -2.57 4.12 -12.39
N ALA A 281 -2.89 3.70 -13.62
CA ALA A 281 -4.03 2.82 -13.89
C ALA A 281 -4.01 1.55 -13.04
N ARG A 282 -2.81 0.99 -12.79
CA ARG A 282 -2.63 -0.16 -11.89
C ARG A 282 -3.03 0.17 -10.45
N LEU A 283 -2.57 1.28 -9.88
CA LEU A 283 -2.97 1.73 -8.54
C LEU A 283 -4.48 1.93 -8.44
N GLN A 284 -5.07 2.63 -9.41
CA GLN A 284 -6.51 2.90 -9.44
C GLN A 284 -7.32 1.59 -9.50
N ALA A 285 -6.89 0.62 -10.30
CA ALA A 285 -7.50 -0.70 -10.37
C ALA A 285 -7.34 -1.48 -9.05
N THR A 286 -6.15 -1.45 -8.44
CA THR A 286 -5.88 -2.08 -7.14
C THR A 286 -6.76 -1.49 -6.03
N LEU A 287 -6.91 -0.17 -5.98
CA LEU A 287 -7.81 0.51 -5.04
C LEU A 287 -9.28 0.12 -5.27
N ALA A 288 -9.70 0.00 -6.54
CA ALA A 288 -11.04 -0.43 -6.88
C ALA A 288 -11.29 -1.89 -6.45
N ILE A 289 -10.32 -2.79 -6.60
CA ILE A 289 -10.40 -4.15 -6.06
C ILE A 289 -10.55 -4.12 -4.54
N ALA A 290 -9.67 -3.39 -3.85
CA ALA A 290 -9.67 -3.30 -2.39
C ALA A 290 -10.99 -2.71 -1.84
N LEU A 291 -11.58 -1.72 -2.53
CA LEU A 291 -12.87 -1.16 -2.16
C LEU A 291 -14.01 -2.18 -2.35
N GLY A 292 -13.97 -2.95 -3.45
CA GLY A 292 -14.94 -4.02 -3.66
C GLY A 292 -14.86 -5.09 -2.57
N ASP A 293 -13.64 -5.47 -2.18
CA ASP A 293 -13.39 -6.41 -1.09
C ASP A 293 -13.87 -5.86 0.27
N ALA A 294 -13.68 -4.56 0.52
CA ALA A 294 -14.22 -3.90 1.71
C ALA A 294 -15.76 -3.92 1.73
N TYR A 295 -16.43 -3.78 0.57
CA TYR A 295 -17.88 -3.90 0.47
C TYR A 295 -18.39 -5.32 0.75
N VAL A 296 -17.65 -6.36 0.35
CA VAL A 296 -17.98 -7.76 0.69
C VAL A 296 -18.04 -7.94 2.21
N LYS A 297 -17.07 -7.38 2.95
CA LYS A 297 -17.03 -7.52 4.41
C LYS A 297 -18.23 -6.94 5.14
N ILE A 298 -18.87 -5.92 4.57
CA ILE A 298 -20.07 -5.31 5.13
C ILE A 298 -21.35 -5.81 4.48
N GLY A 299 -21.29 -6.93 3.75
CA GLY A 299 -22.45 -7.59 3.15
C GLY A 299 -23.03 -6.88 1.92
N ARG A 300 -22.29 -5.98 1.27
CA ARG A 300 -22.73 -5.21 0.10
C ARG A 300 -22.17 -5.76 -1.22
N SER A 301 -22.49 -7.02 -1.52
CA SER A 301 -21.93 -7.75 -2.68
C SER A 301 -22.25 -7.09 -4.04
N GLN A 302 -23.37 -6.37 -4.19
CA GLN A 302 -23.69 -5.63 -5.42
C GLN A 302 -22.71 -4.47 -5.66
N ASN A 303 -22.40 -3.70 -4.61
CA ASN A 303 -21.40 -2.64 -4.68
C ASN A 303 -20.01 -3.24 -4.98
N ALA A 304 -19.68 -4.37 -4.35
CA ALA A 304 -18.43 -5.08 -4.62
C ALA A 304 -18.24 -5.43 -6.10
N ARG A 305 -19.26 -6.07 -6.72
CA ARG A 305 -19.23 -6.44 -8.15
C ARG A 305 -19.05 -5.25 -9.07
N SER A 306 -19.63 -4.10 -8.71
CA SER A 306 -19.49 -2.85 -9.48
C SER A 306 -18.06 -2.31 -9.43
N TRP A 307 -17.43 -2.34 -8.26
CA TRP A 307 -16.04 -1.92 -8.08
C TRP A 307 -15.03 -2.85 -8.74
N TRP A 308 -15.26 -4.16 -8.73
CA TRP A 308 -14.42 -5.10 -9.47
C TRP A 308 -14.54 -4.91 -10.99
N GLN A 309 -15.71 -4.54 -11.50
CA GLN A 309 -15.88 -4.19 -12.91
C GLN A 309 -15.10 -2.94 -13.28
N ILE A 310 -15.12 -1.93 -12.41
CA ILE A 310 -14.34 -0.70 -12.57
C ILE A 310 -12.84 -1.05 -12.63
N ALA A 311 -12.34 -1.86 -11.70
CA ALA A 311 -10.95 -2.32 -11.72
C ALA A 311 -10.57 -2.99 -13.04
N GLN A 312 -11.44 -3.87 -13.54
CA GLN A 312 -11.25 -4.58 -14.81
C GLN A 312 -11.11 -3.63 -16.00
N ASN A 313 -11.84 -2.52 -15.97
CA ASN A 313 -11.85 -1.53 -17.06
C ASN A 313 -10.67 -0.58 -16.99
N LEU A 314 -10.15 -0.29 -15.78
CA LEU A 314 -9.04 0.62 -15.57
C LEU A 314 -7.69 0.04 -15.99
N CYS A 315 -7.47 -1.25 -15.78
CA CYS A 315 -6.16 -1.87 -16.01
C CYS A 315 -6.28 -3.25 -16.66
N ARG A 316 -5.61 -3.45 -17.79
CA ARG A 316 -5.59 -4.72 -18.55
C ARG A 316 -4.49 -5.69 -18.13
N ASP A 317 -3.74 -5.36 -17.08
CA ASP A 317 -2.71 -6.23 -16.52
C ASP A 317 -3.25 -7.61 -16.13
N ASP A 318 -2.53 -8.67 -16.50
CA ASP A 318 -3.00 -10.04 -16.31
C ASP A 318 -3.24 -10.40 -14.84
N ALA A 319 -2.41 -9.90 -13.91
CA ALA A 319 -2.59 -10.18 -12.49
C ALA A 319 -3.87 -9.52 -11.96
N ILE A 320 -4.14 -8.28 -12.35
CA ILE A 320 -5.39 -7.57 -12.04
C ILE A 320 -6.60 -8.30 -12.63
N GLN A 321 -6.53 -8.69 -13.91
CA GLN A 321 -7.62 -9.40 -14.58
C GLN A 321 -7.90 -10.76 -13.93
N GLN A 322 -6.86 -11.51 -13.53
CA GLN A 322 -7.01 -12.77 -12.81
C GLN A 322 -7.62 -12.57 -11.43
N ALA A 323 -7.17 -11.55 -10.68
CA ALA A 323 -7.72 -11.23 -9.35
C ALA A 323 -9.22 -10.91 -9.41
N VAL A 324 -9.64 -10.15 -10.42
CA VAL A 324 -11.06 -9.83 -10.65
C VAL A 324 -11.85 -11.07 -11.08
N ARG A 325 -11.32 -11.91 -11.98
CA ARG A 325 -12.00 -13.14 -12.40
C ARG A 325 -12.27 -14.10 -11.24
N ARG A 326 -11.32 -14.25 -10.31
CA ARG A 326 -11.52 -15.06 -9.09
C ARG A 326 -12.71 -14.54 -8.27
N ARG A 327 -12.79 -13.22 -8.07
CA ARG A 327 -13.88 -12.57 -7.33
C ARG A 327 -15.25 -12.76 -7.96
N TYR A 328 -15.34 -12.75 -9.28
CA TYR A 328 -16.62 -13.01 -9.97
C TYR A 328 -17.11 -14.46 -9.85
N ALA A 329 -16.22 -15.42 -9.59
CA ALA A 329 -16.60 -16.80 -9.37
C ALA A 329 -17.23 -17.04 -7.98
N TRP A 330 -17.07 -16.09 -7.06
CA TRP A 330 -17.59 -16.20 -5.70
C TRP A 330 -19.10 -16.12 -5.65
N ARG A 331 -19.70 -16.98 -4.83
CA ARG A 331 -21.14 -17.01 -4.59
C ARG A 331 -21.48 -16.13 -3.41
N ASP A 332 -22.63 -15.47 -3.44
CA ASP A 332 -23.00 -14.51 -2.39
C ASP A 332 -23.05 -15.15 -0.99
N GLU A 333 -23.32 -16.46 -0.88
CA GLU A 333 -23.33 -17.22 0.38
C GLU A 333 -21.93 -17.47 0.95
N THR A 334 -20.91 -17.59 0.09
CA THR A 334 -19.52 -17.97 0.45
C THR A 334 -18.53 -16.82 0.26
N VAL A 335 -18.98 -15.69 -0.29
CA VAL A 335 -18.13 -14.59 -0.75
C VAL A 335 -17.22 -14.04 0.35
N LEU A 336 -17.68 -14.04 1.60
CA LEU A 336 -16.88 -13.58 2.74
C LEU A 336 -15.75 -14.58 3.06
N ASP A 337 -16.06 -15.87 3.12
CA ASP A 337 -15.07 -16.92 3.39
C ASP A 337 -14.03 -17.00 2.25
N GLU A 338 -14.49 -16.88 1.01
CA GLU A 338 -13.61 -16.84 -0.16
C GLU A 338 -12.73 -15.59 -0.18
N LEU A 339 -13.27 -14.44 0.24
CA LEU A 339 -12.48 -13.23 0.43
C LEU A 339 -11.42 -13.40 1.51
N GLU A 340 -11.77 -13.95 2.69
CA GLU A 340 -10.80 -14.16 3.76
C GLU A 340 -9.67 -15.08 3.30
N ALA A 341 -10.00 -16.17 2.59
CA ALA A 341 -9.01 -17.06 1.99
C ALA A 341 -8.13 -16.36 0.94
N GLU A 342 -8.70 -15.49 0.10
CA GLU A 342 -7.94 -14.73 -0.91
C GLU A 342 -7.01 -13.70 -0.26
N LEU A 343 -7.46 -13.00 0.79
CA LEU A 343 -6.63 -12.05 1.53
C LEU A 343 -5.48 -12.75 2.26
N ASP A 344 -5.72 -13.94 2.81
CA ASP A 344 -4.68 -14.76 3.44
C ASP A 344 -3.69 -15.32 2.41
N ARG A 345 -4.18 -15.76 1.23
CA ARG A 345 -3.31 -16.19 0.12
C ARG A 345 -2.47 -15.04 -0.39
N ALA A 346 -3.08 -13.88 -0.64
CA ALA A 346 -2.39 -12.69 -1.13
C ALA A 346 -1.21 -12.36 -0.21
N ARG A 347 -1.40 -12.39 1.13
CA ARG A 347 -0.32 -12.19 2.12
C ARG A 347 0.86 -13.14 1.94
N ALA A 348 0.59 -14.42 1.70
CA ALA A 348 1.64 -15.43 1.54
C ALA A 348 2.48 -15.25 0.27
N GLU A 349 1.93 -14.55 -0.74
CA GLU A 349 2.49 -14.40 -2.08
C GLU A 349 2.97 -12.97 -2.40
N LEU A 350 3.00 -12.04 -1.43
CA LEU A 350 3.31 -10.62 -1.67
C LEU A 350 4.78 -10.37 -2.08
N ASP A 351 5.10 -10.49 -3.36
CA ASP A 351 6.37 -9.99 -3.91
C ASP A 351 6.45 -8.46 -3.85
N GLU A 352 5.28 -7.83 -3.96
CA GLU A 352 5.05 -6.39 -3.83
C GLU A 352 3.85 -6.20 -2.91
N PRO A 353 4.06 -5.98 -1.59
CA PRO A 353 2.94 -5.78 -0.67
C PRO A 353 2.18 -4.51 -1.06
N MET A 354 0.86 -4.52 -0.86
CA MET A 354 0.03 -3.34 -1.15
C MET A 354 0.47 -2.10 -0.36
N THR A 355 1.22 -2.27 0.73
CA THR A 355 1.80 -1.20 1.55
C THR A 355 3.08 -0.58 0.97
N ASP A 356 3.59 -1.09 -0.15
CA ASP A 356 4.69 -0.45 -0.89
C ASP A 356 4.19 0.85 -1.51
N LEU A 357 4.56 1.99 -0.93
CA LEU A 357 4.11 3.30 -1.40
C LEU A 357 4.62 3.63 -2.81
N ARG A 358 5.56 2.87 -3.38
CA ARG A 358 6.01 3.04 -4.77
C ARG A 358 4.88 3.05 -5.76
N MET A 359 3.79 2.32 -5.51
CA MET A 359 2.63 2.35 -6.40
C MET A 359 1.93 3.71 -6.48
N MET A 360 2.13 4.60 -5.50
CA MET A 360 1.56 5.95 -5.50
C MET A 360 2.26 6.90 -6.45
N TRP A 361 3.60 6.81 -6.54
CA TRP A 361 4.41 7.67 -7.41
C TRP A 361 4.92 6.97 -8.67
N SER A 362 4.72 5.67 -8.82
CA SER A 362 4.92 4.98 -10.10
C SER A 362 3.89 5.50 -11.10
N THR A 363 4.33 6.30 -12.07
CA THR A 363 3.48 6.77 -13.17
C THR A 363 3.20 5.63 -14.16
N PRO A 364 2.07 5.67 -14.89
CA PRO A 364 1.73 4.67 -15.91
C PRO A 364 2.73 4.61 -17.07
#